data_AF-A0A086SWL4-F1
#
_entry.id   AF-A0A086SWL4-F1
#
_cell.length_a   1.000
_cell.length_b   1.000
_cell.length_c   1.000
_cell.angle_alpha   90.00
_cell.angle_beta   90.00
_cell.angle_gamma   90.00
#
_symmetry.space_group_name_H-M   'P 1'
#
loop_
_entity.id
_entity.type
_entity.pdbx_description
1 polymer ?
#
loop_
_entity_poly.entity_id
_entity_poly.type
_entity_poly.pdbx_seq_one_letter_code
_entity_poly.pdbx_strand_id
1 'polypeptide(L)'
;MNGINGVNMAAAGGLPVPTPAGHQAELNYIYGMVEELSRQLADNRRVTEDIVSGLGKVRTRARSQGLRNDDIIESAAKEINAQEQNLDALVSLLSESLEKAKNSRDANANLLSQYANVFALLLKQFHEYKAKHVADVTAWHRSYRSQLDEARRENCRLREQIWEMQAHAARANESLRSFRRRYDEDERRWDRRVEAVAARQELRFWKRMAMPDLEDDDTYWSGDDDIIDPAEKQRLRELEQRAAQEQMMTDSQAEDSDGGGQPLQHQQSPFQHLGVMGGVAMQREDSSHQGMPAPPPRPLSAASSTGSTGPS
;
A
#
# COMPACT_ATOMS: atom_id res chain seq x y z
N MET A 1 -16.96 -85.94 -71.85
CA MET A 1 -15.67 -86.37 -72.41
C MET A 1 -14.65 -85.35 -71.93
N ASN A 2 -13.95 -85.50 -70.80
CA ASN A 2 -12.99 -86.52 -70.39
C ASN A 2 -12.00 -86.94 -71.47
N GLY A 3 -10.72 -86.66 -71.19
CA GLY A 3 -9.57 -87.38 -71.74
C GLY A 3 -8.68 -86.54 -72.63
N ILE A 4 -7.63 -85.94 -72.06
CA ILE A 4 -6.26 -86.25 -72.48
C ILE A 4 -5.30 -85.84 -71.37
N ASN A 5 -4.80 -86.87 -70.73
CA ASN A 5 -3.68 -86.88 -69.80
C ASN A 5 -2.48 -87.35 -70.62
N GLY A 6 -1.45 -86.52 -70.68
CA GLY A 6 -0.13 -86.83 -71.27
C GLY A 6 0.87 -86.02 -70.47
N VAL A 7 1.33 -86.55 -69.35
CA VAL A 7 2.57 -87.35 -69.26
C VAL A 7 3.78 -86.53 -69.68
N ASN A 8 4.65 -86.33 -68.69
CA ASN A 8 6.05 -85.91 -68.79
C ASN A 8 6.35 -84.40 -68.81
N MET A 9 6.21 -83.76 -67.66
CA MET A 9 7.26 -82.84 -67.22
C MET A 9 7.80 -83.35 -65.89
N ALA A 10 8.81 -84.21 -66.00
CA ALA A 10 9.78 -84.44 -64.96
C ALA A 10 10.39 -83.10 -64.54
N ALA A 11 10.13 -82.66 -63.31
CA ALA A 11 11.02 -81.80 -62.52
C ALA A 11 10.42 -81.59 -61.12
N ALA A 12 10.15 -82.70 -60.42
CA ALA A 12 10.14 -82.67 -58.97
C ALA A 12 11.59 -82.68 -58.49
N GLY A 13 12.00 -81.60 -57.84
CA GLY A 13 13.18 -81.60 -56.98
C GLY A 13 14.51 -81.31 -57.69
N GLY A 14 15.17 -80.26 -57.21
CA GLY A 14 16.62 -80.21 -57.23
C GLY A 14 17.22 -79.53 -58.45
N LEU A 15 17.37 -78.21 -58.29
CA LEU A 15 18.56 -77.40 -58.60
C LEU A 15 18.25 -76.29 -59.60
N PRO A 16 18.52 -75.02 -59.22
CA PRO A 16 18.64 -73.96 -60.19
C PRO A 16 19.89 -74.30 -61.01
N VAL A 17 19.71 -74.76 -62.25
CA VAL A 17 20.81 -74.64 -63.21
C VAL A 17 21.04 -73.14 -63.33
N PRO A 18 22.24 -72.63 -62.98
CA PRO A 18 22.51 -71.21 -63.04
C PRO A 18 22.42 -70.81 -64.50
N THR A 19 21.28 -70.23 -64.89
CA THR A 19 21.24 -69.43 -66.10
C THR A 19 22.33 -68.37 -65.93
N PRO A 20 23.23 -68.21 -66.91
CA PRO A 20 24.33 -67.24 -66.82
C PRO A 20 23.77 -65.91 -66.33
N ALA A 21 24.44 -65.26 -65.37
CA ALA A 21 23.91 -64.11 -64.64
C ALA A 21 23.36 -62.97 -65.55
N GLY A 22 23.82 -62.89 -66.80
CA GLY A 22 23.27 -61.99 -67.83
C GLY A 22 21.88 -62.38 -68.33
N HIS A 23 21.56 -63.66 -68.48
CA HIS A 23 20.29 -64.12 -69.05
C HIS A 23 19.08 -63.87 -68.13
N GLN A 24 19.24 -63.99 -66.80
CA GLN A 24 18.19 -63.60 -65.84
C GLN A 24 18.03 -62.08 -65.76
N ALA A 25 19.13 -61.33 -65.90
CA ALA A 25 19.09 -59.87 -65.95
C ALA A 25 18.40 -59.37 -67.23
N GLU A 26 18.68 -60.00 -68.37
CA GLU A 26 18.02 -59.76 -69.66
C GLU A 26 16.54 -60.12 -69.62
N LEU A 27 16.16 -61.26 -69.02
CA LEU A 27 14.75 -61.63 -68.85
C LEU A 27 14.00 -60.66 -67.95
N ASN A 28 14.57 -60.24 -66.83
CA ASN A 28 13.98 -59.20 -65.98
C ASN A 28 13.88 -57.85 -66.70
N TYR A 29 14.86 -57.51 -67.55
CA TYR A 29 14.83 -56.31 -68.38
C TYR A 29 13.73 -56.39 -69.46
N ILE A 30 13.58 -57.54 -70.11
CA ILE A 30 12.53 -57.78 -71.10
C ILE A 30 11.14 -57.76 -70.43
N TYR A 31 10.97 -58.39 -69.27
CA TYR A 31 9.72 -58.33 -68.51
C TYR A 31 9.38 -56.90 -68.05
N GLY A 32 10.37 -56.14 -67.57
CA GLY A 32 10.18 -54.72 -67.24
C GLY A 32 9.81 -53.88 -68.48
N MET A 33 10.43 -54.15 -69.63
CA MET A 33 10.09 -53.48 -70.90
C MET A 33 8.69 -53.84 -71.39
N VAL A 34 8.28 -55.10 -71.26
CA VAL A 34 6.92 -55.57 -71.61
C VAL A 34 5.88 -54.99 -70.67
N GLU A 35 6.17 -54.88 -69.37
CA GLU A 35 5.29 -54.25 -68.40
C GLU A 35 5.13 -52.75 -68.68
N GLU A 36 6.24 -52.05 -68.99
CA GLU A 36 6.23 -50.64 -69.43
C GLU A 36 5.43 -50.47 -70.74
N LEU A 37 5.65 -51.33 -71.74
CA LEU A 37 4.88 -51.34 -72.99
C LEU A 37 3.39 -51.61 -72.74
N SER A 38 3.05 -52.49 -71.80
CA SER A 38 1.66 -52.80 -71.46
C SER A 38 0.97 -51.60 -70.80
N ARG A 39 1.70 -50.88 -69.93
CA ARG A 39 1.25 -49.65 -69.30
C ARG A 39 1.06 -48.55 -70.35
N GLN A 40 2.05 -48.36 -71.22
CA GLN A 40 1.94 -47.41 -72.33
C GLN A 40 0.81 -47.77 -73.29
N LEU A 41 0.54 -49.06 -73.52
CA LEU A 41 -0.58 -49.49 -74.38
C LEU A 41 -1.94 -49.22 -73.70
N ALA A 42 -2.03 -49.43 -72.39
CA ALA A 42 -3.23 -49.10 -71.61
C ALA A 42 -3.49 -47.58 -71.61
N ASP A 43 -2.44 -46.78 -71.43
CA ASP A 43 -2.52 -45.32 -71.49
C ASP A 43 -2.88 -44.85 -72.91
N ASN A 44 -2.28 -45.43 -73.95
CA ASN A 44 -2.64 -45.13 -75.34
C ASN A 44 -4.10 -45.50 -75.64
N ARG A 45 -4.60 -46.63 -75.15
CA ARG A 45 -6.01 -47.00 -75.30
C ARG A 45 -6.92 -45.95 -74.67
N ARG A 46 -6.63 -45.55 -73.44
CA ARG A 46 -7.39 -44.52 -72.73
C ARG A 46 -7.36 -43.18 -73.49
N VAL A 47 -6.18 -42.74 -73.92
CA VAL A 47 -6.04 -41.50 -74.71
C VAL A 47 -6.82 -41.59 -76.02
N THR A 48 -6.77 -42.72 -76.73
CA THR A 48 -7.53 -42.90 -77.97
C THR A 48 -9.05 -42.91 -77.73
N GLU A 49 -9.52 -43.49 -76.62
CA GLU A 49 -10.93 -43.46 -76.25
C GLU A 49 -11.38 -42.02 -75.94
N ASP A 50 -10.58 -41.26 -75.21
CA ASP A 50 -10.83 -39.84 -74.94
C ASP A 50 -10.85 -39.00 -76.22
N ILE A 51 -9.92 -39.25 -77.15
CA ILE A 51 -9.89 -38.60 -78.48
C ILE A 51 -11.13 -38.95 -79.29
N VAL A 52 -11.51 -40.23 -79.36
CA VAL A 52 -12.69 -40.67 -80.13
C VAL A 52 -13.98 -40.12 -79.51
N SER A 53 -14.08 -40.10 -78.18
CA SER A 53 -15.19 -39.48 -77.44
C SER A 53 -15.26 -37.97 -77.69
N GLY A 54 -14.11 -37.29 -77.65
CA GLY A 54 -13.99 -35.87 -77.97
C GLY A 54 -14.37 -35.56 -79.42
N LEU A 55 -13.86 -36.32 -80.38
CA LEU A 55 -14.19 -36.21 -81.80
C LEU A 55 -15.68 -36.48 -82.05
N GLY A 56 -16.28 -37.44 -81.34
CA GLY A 56 -17.71 -37.72 -81.36
C GLY A 56 -18.55 -36.50 -80.94
N LYS A 57 -18.16 -35.83 -79.85
CA LYS A 57 -18.82 -34.61 -79.36
C LYS A 57 -18.65 -33.44 -80.34
N VAL A 58 -17.44 -33.23 -80.86
CA VAL A 58 -17.15 -32.18 -81.87
C VAL A 58 -17.95 -32.41 -83.15
N ARG A 59 -17.96 -33.64 -83.68
CA ARG A 59 -18.75 -34.00 -84.87
C ARG A 59 -20.26 -33.84 -84.65
N THR A 60 -20.75 -34.16 -83.46
CA THR A 60 -22.18 -34.01 -83.15
C THR A 60 -22.57 -32.54 -83.06
N ARG A 61 -21.72 -31.69 -82.46
CA ARG A 61 -21.88 -30.22 -82.42
C ARG A 61 -21.80 -29.59 -83.81
N ALA A 62 -20.83 -30.03 -84.63
CA ALA A 62 -20.69 -29.64 -86.03
C ALA A 62 -21.97 -29.90 -86.83
N ARG A 63 -22.51 -31.11 -86.68
CA ARG A 63 -23.68 -31.58 -87.41
C ARG A 63 -24.97 -30.90 -86.94
N SER A 64 -25.13 -30.64 -85.64
CA SER A 64 -26.32 -29.97 -85.10
C SER A 64 -26.38 -28.49 -85.43
N GLN A 65 -25.22 -27.84 -85.64
CA GLN A 65 -25.12 -26.41 -85.93
C GLN A 65 -24.80 -26.10 -87.39
N GLY A 66 -24.60 -27.11 -88.26
CA GLY A 66 -24.32 -26.93 -89.68
C GLY A 66 -22.96 -26.28 -89.97
N LEU A 67 -22.00 -26.39 -89.05
CA LEU A 67 -20.70 -25.71 -89.12
C LEU A 67 -19.70 -26.48 -89.97
N ARG A 68 -18.86 -25.77 -90.74
CA ARG A 68 -17.69 -26.37 -91.38
C ARG A 68 -16.56 -26.55 -90.37
N ASN A 69 -15.59 -27.41 -90.71
CA ASN A 69 -14.43 -27.67 -89.85
C ASN A 69 -13.67 -26.39 -89.49
N ASP A 70 -13.52 -25.45 -90.43
CA ASP A 70 -12.83 -24.18 -90.19
C ASP A 70 -13.57 -23.31 -89.15
N ASP A 71 -14.90 -23.27 -89.20
CA ASP A 71 -15.73 -22.52 -88.24
C ASP A 71 -15.66 -23.10 -86.82
N ILE A 72 -15.49 -24.42 -86.70
CA ILE A 72 -15.36 -25.14 -85.42
C ILE A 72 -13.99 -24.87 -84.79
N ILE A 73 -12.94 -24.90 -85.61
CA ILE A 73 -11.58 -24.59 -85.15
C ILE A 73 -11.50 -23.12 -84.72
N GLU A 74 -12.09 -22.21 -85.49
CA GLU A 74 -12.11 -20.78 -85.16
C GLU A 74 -12.93 -20.48 -83.89
N SER A 75 -14.10 -21.11 -83.72
CA SER A 75 -14.91 -20.95 -82.50
C SER A 75 -14.23 -21.56 -81.28
N ALA A 76 -13.61 -22.73 -81.40
CA ALA A 76 -12.82 -23.33 -80.32
C ALA A 76 -11.61 -22.45 -79.96
N ALA A 77 -10.90 -21.90 -80.96
CA ALA A 77 -9.78 -20.99 -80.73
C ALA A 77 -10.23 -19.69 -80.02
N LYS A 78 -11.41 -19.15 -80.37
CA LYS A 78 -12.01 -18.00 -79.69
C LYS A 78 -12.43 -18.33 -78.26
N GLU A 79 -13.06 -19.49 -78.02
CA GLU A 79 -13.42 -19.95 -76.68
C GLU A 79 -12.18 -20.15 -75.79
N ILE A 80 -11.11 -20.75 -76.34
CA ILE A 80 -9.83 -20.95 -75.63
C ILE A 80 -9.17 -19.60 -75.30
N ASN A 81 -9.04 -18.69 -76.27
CA ASN A 81 -8.46 -17.36 -76.03
C ASN A 81 -9.28 -16.53 -75.02
N ALA A 82 -10.61 -16.62 -75.06
CA ALA A 82 -11.47 -15.94 -74.10
C ALA A 82 -11.35 -16.54 -72.69
N GLN A 83 -11.21 -17.86 -72.58
CA GLN A 83 -10.94 -18.52 -71.29
C GLN A 83 -9.57 -18.15 -70.74
N GLU A 84 -8.54 -18.09 -71.58
CA GLU A 84 -7.17 -17.72 -71.19
C GLU A 84 -7.10 -16.29 -70.63
N GLN A 85 -7.72 -15.31 -71.30
CA GLN A 85 -7.80 -13.93 -70.79
C GLN A 85 -8.56 -13.81 -69.46
N ASN A 86 -9.61 -14.62 -69.27
CA ASN A 86 -10.35 -14.67 -68.00
C ASN A 86 -9.54 -15.33 -66.88
N LEU A 87 -8.70 -16.32 -67.21
CA LEU A 87 -7.79 -16.96 -66.26
C LEU A 87 -6.73 -15.98 -65.77
N ASP A 88 -6.12 -15.19 -66.65
CA ASP A 88 -5.14 -14.18 -66.26
C ASP A 88 -5.74 -13.11 -65.33
N ALA A 89 -6.96 -12.64 -65.64
CA ALA A 89 -7.68 -11.70 -64.79
C ALA A 89 -8.00 -12.30 -63.41
N LEU A 90 -8.45 -13.56 -63.36
CA LEU A 90 -8.71 -14.28 -62.12
C LEU A 90 -7.44 -14.50 -61.31
N VAL A 91 -6.34 -14.90 -61.95
CA VAL A 91 -5.04 -15.10 -61.30
C VAL A 91 -4.54 -13.78 -60.71
N SER A 92 -4.67 -12.67 -61.43
CA SER A 92 -4.31 -11.34 -60.95
C SER A 92 -5.14 -10.95 -59.71
N LEU A 93 -6.47 -11.09 -59.79
CA LEU A 93 -7.36 -10.78 -58.67
C LEU A 93 -7.08 -11.66 -57.43
N LEU A 94 -6.91 -12.97 -57.65
CA LEU A 94 -6.60 -13.91 -56.57
C LEU A 94 -5.25 -13.58 -55.93
N SER A 95 -4.23 -13.25 -56.74
CA SER A 95 -2.91 -12.86 -56.25
C SER A 95 -2.97 -11.57 -55.43
N GLU A 96 -3.71 -10.55 -55.88
CA GLU A 96 -3.91 -9.32 -55.12
C GLU A 96 -4.66 -9.57 -53.80
N SER A 97 -5.71 -10.39 -53.82
CA SER A 97 -6.46 -10.74 -52.62
C SER A 97 -5.62 -11.51 -51.61
N LEU A 98 -4.75 -12.40 -52.09
CA LEU A 98 -3.83 -13.17 -51.28
C LEU A 98 -2.78 -12.27 -50.65
N GLU A 99 -2.26 -11.28 -51.40
CA GLU A 99 -1.31 -10.31 -50.87
C GLU A 99 -1.95 -9.41 -49.81
N LYS A 100 -3.18 -8.93 -50.03
CA LYS A 100 -3.94 -8.20 -49.00
C LYS A 100 -4.19 -9.04 -47.75
N ALA A 101 -4.55 -10.31 -47.92
CA ALA A 101 -4.78 -11.22 -46.80
C ALA A 101 -3.48 -11.49 -46.01
N LYS A 102 -2.35 -11.67 -46.69
CA LYS A 102 -1.03 -11.80 -46.04
C LYS A 102 -0.65 -10.54 -45.26
N ASN A 103 -0.77 -9.37 -45.88
CA ASN A 103 -0.48 -8.10 -45.21
C ASN A 103 -1.36 -7.88 -43.98
N SER A 104 -2.65 -8.19 -44.07
CA SER A 104 -3.57 -8.14 -42.91
C SER A 104 -3.18 -9.13 -41.82
N ARG A 105 -2.83 -10.37 -42.19
CA ARG A 105 -2.37 -11.40 -41.24
C ARG A 105 -1.12 -10.96 -40.51
N ASP A 106 -0.13 -10.43 -41.22
CA ASP A 106 1.16 -10.03 -40.66
C ASP A 106 1.00 -8.78 -39.77
N ALA A 107 0.13 -7.83 -40.15
CA ALA A 107 -0.24 -6.70 -39.30
C ALA A 107 -0.92 -7.16 -37.98
N ASN A 108 -1.84 -8.12 -38.06
CA ASN A 108 -2.50 -8.68 -36.87
C ASN A 108 -1.51 -9.45 -35.98
N ALA A 109 -0.58 -10.20 -36.57
CA ALA A 109 0.47 -10.89 -35.82
C ALA A 109 1.39 -9.91 -35.09
N ASN A 110 1.74 -8.79 -35.75
CA ASN A 110 2.52 -7.72 -35.12
C ASN A 110 1.78 -7.07 -33.95
N LEU A 111 0.48 -6.79 -34.10
CA LEU A 111 -0.33 -6.26 -33.00
C LEU A 111 -0.40 -7.23 -31.82
N LEU A 112 -0.59 -8.53 -32.06
CA LEU A 112 -0.58 -9.54 -31.00
C LEU A 112 0.75 -9.57 -30.25
N SER A 113 1.87 -9.48 -30.96
CA SER A 113 3.21 -9.39 -30.34
C SER A 113 3.35 -8.14 -29.47
N GLN A 114 2.89 -6.98 -29.96
CA GLN A 114 2.90 -5.74 -29.18
C GLN A 114 2.05 -5.85 -27.91
N TYR A 115 0.83 -6.39 -28.01
CA TYR A 115 -0.02 -6.63 -26.84
C TYR A 115 0.64 -7.57 -25.84
N ALA A 116 1.21 -8.68 -26.30
CA ALA A 116 1.91 -9.63 -25.43
C ALA A 116 3.05 -8.95 -24.67
N ASN A 117 3.84 -8.11 -25.34
CA ASN A 117 4.92 -7.35 -24.71
C ASN A 117 4.41 -6.33 -23.67
N VAL A 118 3.35 -5.59 -24.00
CA VAL A 118 2.74 -4.62 -23.08
C VAL A 118 2.16 -5.33 -21.85
N PHE A 119 1.44 -6.44 -22.03
CA PHE A 119 0.90 -7.21 -20.92
C PHE A 119 2.00 -7.83 -20.05
N ALA A 120 3.08 -8.33 -20.65
CA ALA A 120 4.22 -8.85 -19.91
C ALA A 120 4.88 -7.75 -19.06
N LEU A 121 5.06 -6.55 -19.61
CA LEU A 121 5.59 -5.40 -18.88
C LEU A 121 4.66 -4.97 -17.75
N LEU A 122 3.36 -4.83 -18.03
CA LEU A 122 2.36 -4.40 -17.05
C LEU A 122 2.27 -5.41 -15.89
N LEU A 123 2.31 -6.71 -16.19
CA LEU A 123 2.32 -7.77 -15.19
C LEU A 123 3.57 -7.68 -14.30
N LYS A 124 4.75 -7.45 -14.90
CA LYS A 124 5.99 -7.25 -14.15
C LYS A 124 5.89 -6.05 -13.21
N GLN A 125 5.41 -4.91 -13.71
CA GLN A 125 5.22 -3.71 -12.90
C GLN A 125 4.21 -3.94 -11.77
N PHE A 126 3.12 -4.67 -12.02
CA PHE A 126 2.14 -5.02 -10.99
C PHE A 126 2.73 -5.90 -9.89
N HIS A 127 3.53 -6.91 -10.26
CA HIS A 127 4.21 -7.75 -9.27
C HIS A 127 5.21 -6.95 -8.43
N GLU A 128 6.03 -6.11 -9.05
CA GLU A 128 6.97 -5.25 -8.34
C GLU A 128 6.25 -4.27 -7.41
N TYR A 129 5.19 -3.62 -7.89
CA TYR A 129 4.37 -2.71 -7.09
C TYR A 129 3.75 -3.43 -5.89
N LYS A 130 3.12 -4.59 -6.11
CA LYS A 130 2.48 -5.36 -5.03
C LYS A 130 3.49 -5.79 -3.98
N ALA A 131 4.67 -6.25 -4.39
CA ALA A 131 5.74 -6.65 -3.47
C ALA A 131 6.21 -5.46 -2.62
N LYS A 132 6.50 -4.32 -3.26
CA LYS A 132 6.91 -3.08 -2.56
C LYS A 132 5.82 -2.58 -1.62
N HIS A 133 4.58 -2.51 -2.09
CA HIS A 133 3.45 -2.06 -1.28
C HIS A 133 3.24 -2.92 -0.02
N VAL A 134 3.31 -4.26 -0.14
CA VAL A 134 3.19 -5.14 1.03
C VAL A 134 4.37 -4.94 1.99
N ALA A 135 5.59 -4.78 1.47
CA ALA A 135 6.76 -4.51 2.30
C ALA A 135 6.61 -3.18 3.06
N ASP A 136 6.18 -2.11 2.39
CA ASP A 136 6.01 -0.79 2.98
C ASP A 136 4.91 -0.78 4.05
N VAL A 137 3.76 -1.37 3.75
CA VAL A 137 2.63 -1.46 4.70
C VAL A 137 3.02 -2.28 5.93
N THR A 138 3.73 -3.39 5.76
CA THR A 138 4.18 -4.21 6.90
C THR A 138 5.26 -3.49 7.71
N ALA A 139 6.19 -2.78 7.06
CA ALA A 139 7.19 -1.95 7.74
C ALA A 139 6.52 -0.83 8.54
N TRP A 140 5.50 -0.17 7.98
CA TRP A 140 4.74 0.86 8.67
C TRP A 140 4.01 0.30 9.90
N HIS A 141 3.32 -0.83 9.74
CA HIS A 141 2.65 -1.49 10.87
C HIS A 141 3.62 -1.95 11.97
N ARG A 142 4.84 -2.37 11.63
CA ARG A 142 5.88 -2.72 12.61
C ARG A 142 6.40 -1.48 13.34
N SER A 143 6.72 -0.42 12.60
CA SER A 143 7.17 0.85 13.16
C SER A 143 6.13 1.45 14.11
N TYR A 144 4.87 1.51 13.69
CA TYR A 144 3.78 2.02 14.52
C TYR A 144 3.55 1.19 15.79
N ARG A 145 3.64 -0.15 15.70
CA ARG A 145 3.59 -1.02 16.90
C ARG A 145 4.75 -0.74 17.84
N SER A 146 5.97 -0.57 17.31
CA SER A 146 7.15 -0.21 18.11
C SER A 146 6.96 1.11 18.85
N GLN A 147 6.43 2.13 18.17
CA GLN A 147 6.13 3.45 18.77
C GLN A 147 5.08 3.34 19.87
N LEU A 148 4.03 2.54 19.67
CA LEU A 148 3.02 2.30 20.71
C LEU A 148 3.61 1.60 21.94
N ASP A 149 4.49 0.63 21.74
CA ASP A 149 5.14 -0.07 22.85
C ASP A 149 6.13 0.84 23.59
N GLU A 150 6.87 1.69 22.87
CA GLU A 150 7.73 2.71 23.46
C GLU A 150 6.92 3.73 24.29
N ALA A 151 5.82 4.26 23.73
CA ALA A 151 4.94 5.17 24.47
C ALA A 151 4.33 4.52 25.72
N ARG A 152 3.98 3.23 25.68
CA ARG A 152 3.51 2.48 26.85
C ARG A 152 4.61 2.33 27.90
N ARG A 153 5.83 1.99 27.49
CA ARG A 153 6.99 1.88 28.40
C ARG A 153 7.30 3.21 29.06
N GLU A 154 7.33 4.30 28.30
CA GLU A 154 7.55 5.65 28.85
C GLU A 154 6.42 6.06 29.79
N ASN A 155 5.15 5.75 29.48
CA ASN A 155 4.05 6.03 30.41
C ASN A 155 4.16 5.24 31.72
N CYS A 156 4.53 3.97 31.65
CA CYS A 156 4.80 3.15 32.83
C CYS A 156 5.95 3.72 33.65
N ARG A 157 7.06 4.10 33.01
CA ARG A 157 8.23 4.71 33.66
C ARG A 157 7.87 6.02 34.37
N LEU A 158 7.13 6.91 33.71
CA LEU A 158 6.71 8.18 34.30
C LEU A 158 5.78 7.96 35.50
N ARG A 159 4.87 6.99 35.41
CA ARG A 159 4.02 6.62 36.56
C ARG A 159 4.87 6.12 37.71
N GLU A 160 5.79 5.19 37.46
CA GLU A 160 6.70 4.65 38.47
C GLU A 160 7.50 5.77 39.15
N GLN A 161 8.06 6.70 38.38
CA GLN A 161 8.77 7.86 38.92
C GLN A 161 7.88 8.74 39.82
N ILE A 162 6.63 8.97 39.44
CA ILE A 162 5.67 9.73 40.26
C ILE A 162 5.35 8.95 41.54
N TRP A 163 5.14 7.64 41.46
CA TRP A 163 4.90 6.78 42.62
C TRP A 163 6.08 6.79 43.59
N GLU A 164 7.31 6.68 43.08
CA GLU A 164 8.53 6.78 43.86
C GLU A 164 8.62 8.14 44.55
N MET A 165 8.46 9.24 43.81
CA MET A 165 8.50 10.59 44.35
C MET A 165 7.44 10.79 45.46
N GLN A 166 6.21 10.33 45.24
CA GLN A 166 5.14 10.39 46.24
C GLN A 166 5.47 9.53 47.47
N ALA A 167 6.02 8.33 47.29
CA ALA A 167 6.44 7.47 48.39
C ALA A 167 7.61 8.08 49.19
N HIS A 168 8.54 8.77 48.52
CA HIS A 168 9.62 9.52 49.18
C HIS A 168 9.08 10.72 49.95
N ALA A 169 8.18 11.50 49.35
CA ALA A 169 7.53 12.63 50.01
C ALA A 169 6.69 12.19 51.23
N ALA A 170 5.95 11.08 51.12
CA ALA A 170 5.19 10.51 52.24
C ALA A 170 6.12 10.07 53.39
N ARG A 171 7.23 9.41 53.08
CA ARG A 171 8.25 9.03 54.08
C ARG A 171 8.89 10.24 54.75
N ALA A 172 9.20 11.30 53.99
CA ALA A 172 9.72 12.56 54.53
C ALA A 172 8.69 13.27 55.43
N ASN A 173 7.42 13.29 55.05
CA ASN A 173 6.36 13.85 55.88
C ASN A 173 6.17 13.07 57.18
N GLU A 174 6.22 11.73 57.12
CA GLU A 174 6.12 10.90 58.32
C GLU A 174 7.34 11.09 59.24
N SER A 175 8.54 11.25 58.68
CA SER A 175 9.73 11.56 59.47
C SER A 175 9.63 12.93 60.14
N LEU A 176 9.12 13.97 59.46
CA LEU A 176 8.87 15.29 60.03
C LEU A 176 7.80 15.25 61.14
N ARG A 177 6.69 14.53 60.94
CA ARG A 177 5.67 14.34 61.97
C ARG A 177 6.22 13.60 63.19
N SER A 178 7.02 12.56 62.95
CA SER A 178 7.68 11.80 64.00
C SER A 178 8.71 12.65 64.75
N PHE A 179 9.47 13.49 64.05
CA PHE A 179 10.36 14.46 64.67
C PHE A 179 9.58 15.46 65.53
N ARG A 180 8.51 16.06 64.99
CA ARG A 180 7.67 17.01 65.75
C ARG A 180 7.07 16.38 66.99
N ARG A 181 6.50 15.17 66.90
CA ARG A 181 6.00 14.42 68.06
C ARG A 181 7.07 14.27 69.12
N ARG A 182 8.25 13.74 68.76
CA ARG A 182 9.39 13.57 69.68
C ARG A 182 9.90 14.89 70.26
N TYR A 183 9.84 15.97 69.51
CA TYR A 183 10.29 17.31 69.91
C TYR A 183 9.31 17.99 70.88
N ASP A 184 8.01 17.75 70.71
CA ASP A 184 6.96 18.23 71.58
C ASP A 184 6.85 17.38 72.86
N GLU A 185 7.10 16.06 72.77
CA GLU A 185 7.09 15.10 73.89
C GLU A 185 8.36 15.15 74.78
N ASP A 186 9.42 15.87 74.38
CA ASP A 186 10.65 15.98 75.19
C ASP A 186 10.44 16.89 76.42
N GLU A 187 9.98 16.28 77.53
CA GLU A 187 9.77 16.96 78.83
C GLU A 187 10.99 17.76 79.26
N ARG A 188 12.21 17.24 79.07
CA ARG A 188 13.45 17.93 79.46
C ARG A 188 13.62 19.25 78.74
N ARG A 189 13.09 19.38 77.51
CA ARG A 189 13.12 20.65 76.78
C ARG A 189 12.08 21.61 77.33
N TRP A 190 10.89 21.13 77.66
CA TRP A 190 9.86 21.95 78.31
C TRP A 190 10.36 22.47 79.66
N ASP A 191 10.90 21.60 80.50
CA ASP A 191 11.46 21.94 81.80
C ASP A 191 12.57 22.99 81.66
N ARG A 192 13.53 22.77 80.74
CA ARG A 192 14.58 23.77 80.44
C ARG A 192 14.00 25.12 80.01
N ARG A 193 12.91 25.15 79.23
CA ARG A 193 12.24 26.41 78.84
C ARG A 193 11.58 27.08 80.04
N VAL A 194 10.88 26.32 80.88
CA VAL A 194 10.23 26.83 82.10
C VAL A 194 11.27 27.36 83.07
N GLU A 195 12.32 26.59 83.36
CA GLU A 195 13.45 27.00 84.21
C GLU A 195 14.13 28.26 83.68
N ALA A 196 14.38 28.34 82.37
CA ALA A 196 14.99 29.52 81.77
C ALA A 196 14.09 30.77 81.89
N VAL A 197 12.77 30.61 81.75
CA VAL A 197 11.80 31.69 81.96
C VAL A 197 11.75 32.08 83.43
N ALA A 198 11.68 31.11 84.35
CA ALA A 198 11.66 31.34 85.79
C ALA A 198 12.93 32.07 86.25
N ALA A 199 14.12 31.61 85.85
CA ALA A 199 15.38 32.26 86.15
C ALA A 199 15.43 33.71 85.62
N ARG A 200 14.88 33.97 84.43
CA ARG A 200 14.76 35.35 83.90
C ARG A 200 13.81 36.21 84.72
N GLN A 201 12.68 35.67 85.19
CA GLN A 201 11.75 36.39 86.06
C GLN A 201 12.37 36.69 87.42
N GLU A 202 13.10 35.73 88.00
CA GLU A 202 13.85 35.93 89.24
C GLU A 202 14.88 37.04 89.09
N LEU A 203 15.67 37.03 88.01
CA LEU A 203 16.62 38.10 87.72
C LEU A 203 15.94 39.47 87.61
N ARG A 204 14.75 39.55 86.98
CA ARG A 204 13.96 40.81 86.92
C ARG A 204 13.43 41.23 88.28
N PHE A 205 12.95 40.28 89.08
CA PHE A 205 12.51 40.55 90.45
C PHE A 205 13.66 41.14 91.26
N TRP A 206 14.85 40.52 91.21
CA TRP A 206 16.02 41.02 91.91
C TRP A 206 16.52 42.35 91.34
N LYS A 207 16.45 42.56 90.02
CA LYS A 207 16.75 43.87 89.40
C LYS A 207 15.85 44.97 89.98
N ARG A 208 14.53 44.76 90.03
CA ARG A 208 13.59 45.73 90.61
C ARG A 208 13.85 46.00 92.09
N MET A 209 14.20 44.95 92.86
CA MET A 209 14.54 45.09 94.27
C MET A 209 15.86 45.85 94.50
N ALA A 210 16.84 45.68 93.61
CA ALA A 210 18.16 46.30 93.74
C ALA A 210 18.25 47.70 93.11
N MET A 211 17.42 48.00 92.11
CA MET A 211 17.45 49.26 91.34
C MET A 211 16.02 49.78 91.09
N PRO A 212 15.35 50.37 92.11
CA PRO A 212 13.95 50.81 91.99
C PRO A 212 13.74 52.05 91.12
N ASP A 213 14.77 52.88 90.95
CA ASP A 213 14.69 54.17 90.24
C ASP A 213 14.93 54.04 88.72
N LEU A 214 15.25 52.85 88.21
CA LEU A 214 15.36 52.59 86.76
C LEU A 214 13.99 52.24 86.19
N GLU A 215 13.66 52.84 85.05
CA GLU A 215 12.42 52.54 84.31
C GLU A 215 12.44 51.08 83.78
N ASP A 216 11.28 50.43 83.80
CA ASP A 216 11.10 49.00 83.43
C ASP A 216 11.20 48.74 81.90
N ASP A 217 11.33 49.79 81.08
CA ASP A 217 11.41 49.73 79.61
C ASP A 217 12.82 49.39 79.10
N ASP A 218 13.35 48.26 79.52
CA ASP A 218 14.64 47.74 79.03
C ASP A 218 14.41 46.80 77.83
N THR A 219 14.93 47.17 76.67
CA THR A 219 14.77 46.44 75.39
C THR A 219 15.38 45.04 75.42
N TYR A 220 16.34 44.80 76.32
CA TYR A 220 16.97 43.48 76.49
C TYR A 220 16.22 42.58 77.48
N TRP A 221 15.28 43.16 78.25
CA TRP A 221 14.62 42.51 79.39
C TRP A 221 13.12 42.78 79.41
N SER A 222 12.48 43.15 78.30
CA SER A 222 11.02 43.27 78.20
C SER A 222 10.39 41.88 78.01
N GLY A 223 9.07 41.79 78.21
CA GLY A 223 8.33 40.51 78.17
C GLY A 223 7.97 40.02 76.77
N ASP A 224 8.16 40.85 75.75
CA ASP A 224 7.93 40.52 74.34
C ASP A 224 9.23 40.00 73.72
N ASP A 225 9.38 38.68 73.67
CA ASP A 225 10.36 38.00 72.80
C ASP A 225 9.92 38.03 71.32
N ASP A 226 9.05 38.96 70.90
CA ASP A 226 8.85 39.30 69.49
C ASP A 226 9.97 40.26 69.03
N ILE A 227 11.22 39.80 69.13
CA ILE A 227 12.28 40.29 68.27
C ILE A 227 12.01 39.70 66.89
N ILE A 228 10.97 40.21 66.21
CA ILE A 228 10.95 40.17 64.76
C ILE A 228 12.26 40.84 64.36
N ASP A 229 13.15 40.09 63.71
CA ASP A 229 14.38 40.61 63.14
C ASP A 229 14.07 41.99 62.52
N PRO A 230 14.78 43.07 62.89
CA PRO A 230 14.50 44.39 62.33
C PRO A 230 14.42 44.37 60.79
N ALA A 231 15.10 43.44 60.13
CA ALA A 231 14.99 43.18 58.70
C ALA A 231 13.64 42.59 58.27
N GLU A 232 13.10 41.59 58.98
CA GLU A 232 11.79 41.00 58.69
C GLU A 232 10.66 42.02 58.95
N LYS A 233 10.81 42.88 59.96
CA LYS A 233 9.88 43.99 60.25
C LYS A 233 9.89 45.08 59.18
N GLN A 234 11.03 45.28 58.50
CA GLN A 234 11.11 46.16 57.33
C GLN A 234 10.45 45.51 56.12
N ARG A 235 10.76 44.24 55.86
CA ARG A 235 10.15 43.47 54.77
C ARG A 235 8.61 43.42 54.87
N LEU A 236 8.06 43.22 56.07
CA LEU A 236 6.61 43.21 56.28
C LEU A 236 5.99 44.60 56.03
N ARG A 237 6.65 45.68 56.45
CA ARG A 237 6.21 47.06 56.14
C ARG A 237 6.25 47.35 54.64
N GLU A 238 7.27 46.87 53.93
CA GLU A 238 7.36 46.99 52.46
C GLU A 238 6.24 46.20 51.77
N LEU A 239 5.95 44.98 52.24
CA LEU A 239 4.85 44.15 51.74
C LEU A 239 3.48 44.80 51.99
N GLU A 240 3.28 45.38 53.18
CA GLU A 240 2.05 46.09 53.55
C GLU A 240 1.89 47.38 52.73
N GLN A 241 2.96 48.15 52.54
CA GLN A 241 2.96 49.32 51.65
C GLN A 241 2.65 48.95 50.20
N ARG A 242 3.23 47.85 49.70
CA ARG A 242 2.97 47.36 48.34
C ARG A 242 1.54 46.87 48.17
N ALA A 243 1.01 46.13 49.15
CA ALA A 243 -0.38 45.69 49.15
C ALA A 243 -1.35 46.88 49.21
N ALA A 244 -1.04 47.91 50.01
CA ALA A 244 -1.82 49.15 50.06
C ALA A 244 -1.76 49.93 48.74
N GLN A 245 -0.60 49.96 48.09
CA GLN A 245 -0.42 50.60 46.78
C GLN A 245 -1.14 49.84 45.66
N GLU A 246 -1.15 48.51 45.70
CA GLU A 246 -1.94 47.65 44.80
C GLU A 246 -3.45 47.81 45.05
N GLN A 247 -3.89 47.93 46.31
CA GLN A 247 -5.29 48.24 46.63
C GLN A 247 -5.68 49.63 46.13
N MET A 248 -4.85 50.66 46.33
CA MET A 248 -5.11 52.00 45.81
C MET A 248 -5.12 52.04 44.27
N MET A 249 -4.25 51.29 43.59
CA MET A 249 -4.28 51.13 42.13
C MET A 249 -5.55 50.42 41.66
N THR A 250 -6.01 49.41 42.40
CA THR A 250 -7.25 48.66 42.08
C THR A 250 -8.49 49.55 42.28
N ASP A 251 -8.53 50.35 43.34
CA ASP A 251 -9.61 51.32 43.60
C ASP A 251 -9.62 52.47 42.57
N SER A 252 -8.45 52.99 42.19
CA SER A 252 -8.37 54.03 41.15
C SER A 252 -8.67 53.50 39.74
N GLN A 253 -8.43 52.21 39.46
CA GLN A 253 -8.92 51.55 38.23
C GLN A 253 -10.44 51.31 38.25
N ALA A 254 -11.04 51.19 39.44
CA ALA A 254 -12.49 51.05 39.60
C ALA A 254 -13.22 52.40 39.47
N GLU A 255 -12.59 53.52 39.85
CA GLU A 255 -13.17 54.87 39.70
C GLU A 255 -13.01 55.48 38.29
N ASP A 256 -12.02 55.04 37.50
CA ASP A 256 -11.86 55.48 36.09
C ASP A 256 -12.71 54.66 35.08
N SER A 257 -13.52 53.72 35.56
CA SER A 257 -14.41 52.90 34.73
C SER A 257 -15.90 53.25 34.94
N ASP A 258 -16.26 54.54 34.85
CA ASP A 258 -17.64 54.92 34.54
C ASP A 258 -17.80 55.13 33.02
N GLY A 259 -18.34 54.09 32.38
CA GLY A 259 -18.49 54.01 30.93
C GLY A 259 -19.33 52.84 30.42
N GLY A 260 -20.32 52.37 31.19
CA GLY A 260 -21.52 51.68 30.67
C GLY A 260 -21.60 50.15 30.77
N GLY A 261 -22.49 49.65 31.66
CA GLY A 261 -23.40 48.53 31.30
C GLY A 261 -23.47 47.27 32.20
N GLN A 262 -24.21 47.38 33.31
CA GLN A 262 -25.03 46.34 33.99
C GLN A 262 -24.39 45.19 34.82
N PRO A 263 -25.12 44.69 35.85
CA PRO A 263 -24.54 44.26 37.12
C PRO A 263 -24.57 42.74 37.32
N LEU A 264 -23.54 42.17 37.96
CA LEU A 264 -23.64 40.84 38.56
C LEU A 264 -23.10 40.80 40.01
N GLN A 265 -24.07 40.82 40.91
CA GLN A 265 -24.20 39.99 42.10
C GLN A 265 -22.99 39.84 43.03
N HIS A 266 -23.06 40.62 44.10
CA HIS A 266 -22.36 40.43 45.36
C HIS A 266 -22.69 39.02 45.94
N GLN A 267 -21.69 38.14 46.06
CA GLN A 267 -21.73 37.02 47.01
C GLN A 267 -20.49 37.07 47.89
N GLN A 268 -20.75 37.37 49.15
CA GLN A 268 -19.80 37.33 50.27
C GLN A 268 -19.30 35.90 50.49
N SER A 269 -18.00 35.73 50.77
CA SER A 269 -17.51 35.21 52.06
C SER A 269 -15.97 35.04 52.10
N PRO A 270 -15.36 35.07 53.30
CA PRO A 270 -13.93 35.34 53.50
C PRO A 270 -13.09 34.08 53.82
N PHE A 271 -11.77 34.22 53.73
CA PHE A 271 -10.71 33.29 54.16
C PHE A 271 -10.60 31.94 53.45
N GLN A 272 -9.51 31.78 52.67
CA GLN A 272 -8.51 30.70 52.81
C GLN A 272 -7.47 30.82 51.69
N HIS A 273 -6.38 31.55 51.96
CA HIS A 273 -5.19 31.53 51.13
C HIS A 273 -4.23 30.46 51.68
N LEU A 274 -4.43 29.20 51.28
CA LEU A 274 -3.44 28.15 51.46
C LEU A 274 -3.45 27.23 50.23
N GLY A 275 -2.38 27.29 49.42
CA GLY A 275 -2.20 26.39 48.29
C GLY A 275 -1.48 27.01 47.10
N VAL A 276 -0.20 27.33 47.25
CA VAL A 276 0.70 27.52 46.10
C VAL A 276 0.88 26.15 45.45
N MET A 277 0.18 25.87 44.36
CA MET A 277 0.51 24.78 43.45
C MET A 277 0.43 25.31 42.02
N GLY A 278 1.61 25.55 41.44
CA GLY A 278 1.76 26.05 40.08
C GLY A 278 1.24 25.03 39.06
N GLY A 279 0.20 25.42 38.33
CA GLY A 279 -0.20 24.82 37.06
C GLY A 279 0.28 25.74 35.94
N VAL A 280 1.23 25.27 35.14
CA VAL A 280 1.59 25.95 33.88
C VAL A 280 0.42 25.77 32.92
N ALA A 281 -0.20 26.87 32.49
CA ALA A 281 -1.14 26.85 31.39
C ALA A 281 -0.38 26.47 30.10
N MET A 282 -0.61 25.26 29.59
CA MET A 282 -0.13 24.85 28.27
C MET A 282 -0.85 25.66 27.21
N GLN A 283 -0.27 26.79 26.83
CA GLN A 283 -0.68 27.57 25.67
C GLN A 283 -0.36 26.74 24.43
N ARG A 284 -1.40 26.39 23.68
CA ARG A 284 -1.29 25.61 22.44
C ARG A 284 -0.70 26.52 21.37
N GLU A 285 0.60 26.42 21.13
CA GLU A 285 1.25 27.08 20.00
C GLU A 285 0.77 26.44 18.70
N ASP A 286 0.09 27.25 17.88
CA ASP A 286 -0.18 26.94 16.48
C ASP A 286 1.14 27.02 15.70
N SER A 287 1.91 25.93 15.71
CA SER A 287 3.04 25.74 14.80
C SER A 287 2.50 25.32 13.43
N SER A 288 2.07 26.31 12.64
CA SER A 288 1.94 26.17 11.21
C SER A 288 3.34 25.94 10.59
N HIS A 289 3.43 24.91 9.74
CA HIS A 289 4.55 24.60 8.84
C HIS A 289 5.77 23.84 9.42
N GLN A 290 5.63 22.55 9.75
CA GLN A 290 6.71 21.58 9.49
C GLN A 290 6.19 20.14 9.33
N GLY A 291 6.16 19.67 8.06
CA GLY A 291 6.43 18.29 7.64
C GLY A 291 5.77 17.11 8.38
N MET A 292 4.46 16.90 8.20
CA MET A 292 3.87 15.55 8.28
C MET A 292 3.46 15.12 6.87
N PRO A 293 3.86 13.95 6.35
CA PRO A 293 3.40 13.48 5.05
C PRO A 293 1.89 13.20 5.14
N ALA A 294 1.11 13.97 4.38
CA ALA A 294 -0.32 13.79 4.28
C ALA A 294 -0.64 12.38 3.73
N PRO A 295 -1.62 11.65 4.31
CA PRO A 295 -2.02 10.36 3.79
C PRO A 295 -2.57 10.52 2.36
N PRO A 296 -2.33 9.56 1.44
CA PRO A 296 -2.78 9.67 0.07
C PRO A 296 -4.32 9.75 -0.01
N PRO A 297 -4.87 10.57 -0.93
CA PRO A 297 -6.30 10.72 -1.09
C PRO A 297 -6.93 9.39 -1.52
N ARG A 298 -8.04 9.02 -0.86
CA ARG A 298 -8.83 7.84 -1.23
C ARG A 298 -9.42 8.06 -2.63
N PRO A 299 -9.41 7.06 -3.53
CA PRO A 299 -10.10 7.18 -4.80
C PRO A 299 -11.61 7.31 -4.55
N LEU A 300 -12.22 8.33 -5.16
CA LEU A 300 -13.66 8.46 -5.24
C LEU A 300 -14.20 7.31 -6.08
N SER A 301 -14.66 6.24 -5.42
CA SER A 301 -15.44 5.22 -6.10
C SER A 301 -16.75 5.86 -6.58
N ALA A 302 -16.85 5.86 -7.90
CA ALA A 302 -17.99 6.19 -8.73
C ALA A 302 -19.35 5.91 -8.09
N ALA A 303 -20.23 6.88 -8.27
CA ALA A 303 -21.67 6.73 -8.19
C ALA A 303 -22.11 5.41 -8.84
N SER A 304 -22.68 4.52 -8.03
CA SER A 304 -23.50 3.41 -8.52
C SER A 304 -24.94 3.74 -8.18
N SER A 305 -25.52 4.57 -9.06
CA SER A 305 -26.96 4.66 -9.24
C SER A 305 -27.44 3.30 -9.73
N THR A 306 -28.18 2.57 -8.89
CA THR A 306 -29.09 1.53 -9.34
C THR A 306 -30.45 1.80 -8.72
N GLY A 307 -31.21 2.69 -9.38
CA GLY A 307 -32.65 2.57 -9.34
C GLY A 307 -33.06 1.39 -10.21
N SER A 308 -33.91 0.51 -9.70
CA SER A 308 -34.90 -0.20 -10.51
C SER A 308 -35.94 -0.86 -9.62
N THR A 309 -37.19 -0.45 -9.86
CA THR A 309 -38.46 -0.96 -9.36
C THR A 309 -38.72 -2.42 -9.75
N GLY A 310 -39.46 -3.15 -8.92
CA GLY A 310 -40.05 -4.45 -9.28
C GLY A 310 -41.17 -4.85 -8.32
N PRO A 311 -42.40 -5.13 -8.81
CA PRO A 311 -43.60 -5.35 -7.99
C PRO A 311 -43.78 -6.83 -7.61
N SER A 312 -44.35 -7.08 -6.43
CA SER A 312 -45.19 -8.24 -6.07
C SER A 312 -45.80 -7.99 -4.69
#